data_AF-A8PDN2-F1
#
_entry.id   AF-A8PDN2-F1
#
_cell.length_a   1.000
_cell.length_b   1.000
_cell.length_c   1.000
_cell.angle_alpha   90.00
_cell.angle_beta   90.00
_cell.angle_gamma   90.00
#
_symmetry.space_group_name_H-M   'P 1'
#
loop_
_entity.id
_entity.type
_entity.pdbx_description
1 polymer ?
#
loop_
_entity_poly.entity_id
_entity_poly.type
_entity_poly.pdbx_seq_one_letter_code
_entity_poly.pdbx_strand_id
1 'polypeptide(L)'
;MSTEIKSIPPVIGPDGKPQHFDPNTAQNLIEIEKQFAVKAVEQAQTYWNLLEKVPPRELRLTKLDDEIFDDLMKTFPELAEPPHTKLIKIDEEWMKNSQGKKKWREFCERYKDRVKDYNFGSLIRTDAEDEYGERNTIFVTRIQFYGFEIARNRLGLNDKAHELAKEEAAKEKARKEKLEKEKAKEKKGKR
;
A
#
# COMPACT_ATOMS: atom_id res chain seq x y z
N MET A 1 25.41 -24.41 -17.50
CA MET A 1 25.85 -24.99 -16.21
C MET A 1 24.75 -24.73 -15.20
N SER A 2 24.25 -25.79 -14.56
CA SER A 2 23.09 -25.78 -13.67
C SER A 2 23.19 -24.74 -12.56
N THR A 3 22.13 -23.98 -12.36
CA THR A 3 21.94 -23.09 -11.22
C THR A 3 21.69 -23.94 -9.97
N GLU A 4 22.65 -23.97 -9.05
CA GLU A 4 22.41 -24.51 -7.70
C GLU A 4 21.40 -23.61 -6.99
N ILE A 5 20.21 -24.16 -6.73
CA ILE A 5 19.21 -23.59 -5.85
C ILE A 5 19.79 -23.69 -4.43
N LYS A 6 20.28 -22.57 -3.88
CA LYS A 6 20.59 -22.49 -2.45
C LYS A 6 19.31 -22.80 -1.67
N SER A 7 19.33 -23.95 -1.00
CA SER A 7 18.31 -24.46 -0.09
C SER A 7 17.84 -23.36 0.89
N ILE A 8 16.52 -23.16 0.93
CA ILE A 8 15.85 -22.29 1.91
C ILE A 8 16.07 -22.90 3.31
N PRO A 9 16.51 -22.13 4.31
CA PRO A 9 16.71 -22.65 5.66
C PRO A 9 15.37 -23.14 6.24
N PRO A 10 15.35 -24.29 6.95
CA PRO A 10 14.12 -24.88 7.46
C PRO A 10 13.49 -23.99 8.53
N VAL A 11 12.16 -23.86 8.48
CA VAL A 11 11.37 -23.26 9.55
C VAL A 11 11.28 -24.26 10.70
N ILE A 12 11.76 -23.85 11.87
CA ILE A 12 11.78 -24.65 13.09
C ILE A 12 10.42 -24.46 13.79
N GLY A 13 9.70 -25.56 14.00
CA GLY A 13 8.44 -25.56 14.74
C GLY A 13 8.62 -25.32 16.26
N PRO A 14 7.52 -25.14 17.03
CA PRO A 14 7.56 -24.90 18.48
C PRO A 14 8.14 -26.07 19.30
N ASP A 15 8.38 -27.21 18.66
CA ASP A 15 9.00 -28.44 19.17
C ASP A 15 10.47 -28.62 18.72
N GLY A 16 11.04 -27.65 18.01
CA GLY A 16 12.46 -27.65 17.62
C GLY A 16 12.80 -28.50 16.40
N LYS A 17 11.81 -29.01 15.65
CA LYS A 17 12.02 -29.88 14.48
C LYS A 17 11.77 -29.15 13.16
N PRO A 18 12.55 -29.46 12.09
CA PRO A 18 12.33 -28.90 10.76
C PRO A 18 11.08 -29.52 10.13
N GLN A 19 10.08 -28.69 9.82
CA GLN A 19 8.87 -29.13 9.12
C GLN A 19 9.04 -28.98 7.61
N HIS A 20 8.69 -30.03 6.85
CA HIS A 20 8.64 -29.99 5.40
C HIS A 20 7.36 -29.25 4.97
N PHE A 21 7.51 -28.13 4.26
CA PHE A 21 6.38 -27.39 3.70
C PHE A 21 5.78 -28.18 2.54
N ASP A 22 4.60 -28.79 2.73
CA ASP A 22 3.81 -29.40 1.66
C ASP A 22 2.79 -28.37 1.14
N PRO A 23 2.94 -27.88 -0.11
CA PRO A 23 2.04 -26.90 -0.71
C PRO A 23 0.59 -27.40 -0.89
N ASN A 24 0.35 -28.72 -0.82
CA ASN A 24 -0.94 -29.32 -1.17
C ASN A 24 -1.85 -29.60 0.04
N THR A 25 -1.36 -29.51 1.28
CA THR A 25 -2.16 -29.65 2.52
C THR A 25 -2.62 -28.29 3.05
N ALA A 26 -3.36 -27.59 2.21
CA ALA A 26 -3.55 -26.15 2.24
C ALA A 26 -4.65 -25.65 3.22
N GLN A 27 -4.72 -26.20 4.44
CA GLN A 27 -5.53 -25.59 5.52
C GLN A 27 -5.03 -24.18 5.88
N ASN A 28 -3.75 -23.90 5.60
CA ASN A 28 -3.09 -22.63 5.90
C ASN A 28 -3.34 -21.52 4.87
N LEU A 29 -3.93 -21.78 3.69
CA LEU A 29 -4.09 -20.75 2.65
C LEU A 29 -5.04 -19.64 3.10
N ILE A 30 -6.19 -19.98 3.68
CA ILE A 30 -7.18 -19.00 4.15
C ILE A 30 -6.61 -18.15 5.29
N GLU A 31 -5.83 -18.76 6.20
CA GLU A 31 -5.20 -18.03 7.29
C GLU A 31 -4.09 -17.10 6.76
N ILE A 32 -3.27 -17.57 5.81
CA ILE A 32 -2.25 -16.77 5.14
C ILE A 32 -2.90 -15.59 4.39
N GLU A 33 -3.97 -15.81 3.63
CA GLU A 33 -4.73 -14.77 2.92
C GLU A 33 -5.33 -13.74 3.89
N LYS A 34 -5.88 -14.19 5.02
CA LYS A 34 -6.38 -13.29 6.08
C LYS A 34 -5.26 -12.42 6.65
N GLN A 35 -4.13 -13.01 7.02
CA GLN A 35 -2.98 -12.26 7.54
C GLN A 35 -2.43 -11.27 6.52
N PHE A 36 -2.47 -11.64 5.25
CA PHE A 36 -2.08 -10.77 4.16
C PHE A 36 -3.02 -9.58 4.00
N ALA A 37 -4.33 -9.82 4.03
CA ALA A 37 -5.35 -8.77 3.99
C ALA A 37 -5.21 -7.80 5.17
N VAL A 38 -4.99 -8.31 6.38
CA VAL A 38 -4.76 -7.48 7.59
C VAL A 38 -3.58 -6.53 7.36
N LYS A 39 -2.42 -7.05 6.93
CA LYS A 39 -1.23 -6.21 6.69
C LYS A 39 -1.44 -5.18 5.58
N ALA A 40 -2.18 -5.52 4.53
CA ALA A 40 -2.46 -4.60 3.45
C ALA A 40 -3.39 -3.45 3.90
N VAL A 41 -4.38 -3.76 4.74
CA VAL A 41 -5.26 -2.75 5.37
C VAL A 41 -4.49 -1.89 6.37
N GLU A 42 -3.64 -2.47 7.21
CA GLU A 42 -2.79 -1.73 8.13
C GLU A 42 -1.85 -0.76 7.40
N GLN A 43 -1.28 -1.19 6.27
CA GLN A 43 -0.44 -0.34 5.43
C GLN A 43 -1.24 0.83 4.83
N ALA A 44 -2.44 0.57 4.31
CA ALA A 44 -3.33 1.61 3.79
C ALA A 44 -3.71 2.64 4.86
N GLN A 45 -4.11 2.18 6.05
CA GLN A 45 -4.43 3.04 7.18
C GLN A 45 -3.21 3.85 7.63
N THR A 46 -2.04 3.22 7.69
CA THR A 46 -0.80 3.90 8.05
C THR A 46 -0.50 5.02 7.06
N TYR A 47 -0.64 4.74 5.76
CA TYR A 47 -0.44 5.75 4.73
C TYR A 47 -1.47 6.87 4.80
N TRP A 48 -2.74 6.56 5.02
CA TRP A 48 -3.79 7.56 5.19
C TRP A 48 -3.52 8.48 6.39
N ASN A 49 -3.07 7.92 7.52
CA ASN A 49 -2.66 8.68 8.70
C ASN A 49 -1.41 9.55 8.45
N LEU A 50 -0.52 9.15 7.52
CA LEU A 50 0.60 9.98 7.10
C LEU A 50 0.11 11.15 6.26
N LEU A 51 -0.80 10.89 5.30
CA LEU A 51 -1.46 11.94 4.53
C LEU A 51 -2.21 12.89 5.46
N GLU A 52 -2.90 12.44 6.50
CA GLU A 52 -3.55 13.35 7.47
C GLU A 52 -2.56 14.37 8.09
N LYS A 53 -1.36 13.92 8.45
CA LYS A 53 -0.45 14.66 9.35
C LYS A 53 0.61 15.48 8.63
N VAL A 54 0.99 15.07 7.43
CA VAL A 54 2.13 15.66 6.72
C VAL A 54 1.69 16.04 5.30
N PRO A 55 2.04 17.24 4.82
CA PRO A 55 1.79 17.62 3.43
C PRO A 55 2.37 16.56 2.46
N PRO A 56 1.63 16.12 1.43
CA PRO A 56 2.06 15.03 0.56
C PRO A 56 3.46 15.24 -0.06
N ARG A 57 3.78 16.46 -0.48
CA ARG A 57 5.07 16.82 -1.09
C ARG A 57 6.27 16.67 -0.16
N GLU A 58 6.05 16.64 1.15
CA GLU A 58 7.09 16.48 2.18
C GLU A 58 7.26 15.02 2.61
N LEU A 59 6.35 14.13 2.22
CA LEU A 59 6.41 12.71 2.57
C LEU A 59 7.57 12.01 1.86
N ARG A 60 8.28 11.19 2.64
CA ARG A 60 9.28 10.24 2.13
C ARG A 60 8.84 8.82 2.46
N LEU A 61 8.52 8.04 1.43
CA LEU A 61 8.01 6.68 1.59
C LEU A 61 9.15 5.65 1.71
N THR A 62 10.28 5.93 1.04
CA THR A 62 11.52 5.18 1.14
C THR A 62 12.74 6.07 0.90
N LYS A 63 13.93 5.52 1.17
CA LYS A 63 15.20 6.18 0.86
C LYS A 63 15.44 6.32 -0.64
N LEU A 64 14.74 5.52 -1.45
CA LEU A 64 14.88 5.46 -2.91
C LEU A 64 13.85 6.31 -3.65
N ASP A 65 13.12 7.21 -2.98
CA ASP A 65 12.01 7.94 -3.60
C ASP A 65 12.38 8.68 -4.89
N ASP A 66 13.52 9.37 -4.88
CA ASP A 66 14.01 10.13 -6.04
C ASP A 66 14.25 9.21 -7.25
N GLU A 67 14.89 8.08 -7.01
CA GLU A 67 15.21 7.11 -8.06
C GLU A 67 13.97 6.39 -8.58
N ILE A 68 13.07 5.97 -7.68
CA ILE A 68 11.82 5.29 -8.05
C ILE A 68 10.96 6.23 -8.90
N PHE A 69 10.88 7.51 -8.53
CA PHE A 69 10.16 8.51 -9.31
C PHE A 69 10.75 8.64 -10.73
N ASP A 70 12.07 8.85 -10.84
CA ASP A 70 12.73 9.02 -12.13
C ASP A 70 12.60 7.78 -13.02
N ASP A 71 12.77 6.59 -12.45
CA ASP A 71 12.63 5.32 -13.16
C ASP A 71 11.19 5.08 -13.62
N LEU A 72 10.19 5.43 -12.79
CA LEU A 72 8.78 5.34 -13.17
C LEU A 72 8.49 6.24 -14.37
N MET A 73 8.90 7.52 -14.32
CA MET A 73 8.66 8.47 -15.41
C MET A 73 9.36 8.06 -16.71
N LYS A 74 10.54 7.44 -16.62
CA LYS A 74 11.26 6.90 -17.79
C LYS A 74 10.61 5.62 -18.34
N THR A 75 10.15 4.74 -17.46
CA THR A 75 9.57 3.43 -17.85
C THR A 75 8.16 3.57 -18.41
N PHE A 76 7.40 4.52 -17.87
CA PHE A 76 6.02 4.79 -18.24
C PHE A 76 5.84 6.28 -18.61
N PRO A 77 6.33 6.72 -19.79
CA PRO A 77 6.14 8.09 -20.25
C PRO A 77 4.66 8.53 -20.27
N GLU A 78 3.74 7.58 -20.44
CA GLU A 78 2.29 7.81 -20.38
C GLU A 78 1.79 8.27 -18.99
N LEU A 79 2.56 8.06 -17.92
CA LEU A 79 2.29 8.60 -16.58
C LEU A 79 2.88 10.00 -16.40
N ALA A 80 3.95 10.32 -17.13
CA ALA A 80 4.66 11.59 -17.06
C ALA A 80 3.97 12.70 -17.86
N GLU A 81 3.04 12.38 -18.75
CA GLU A 81 2.32 13.35 -19.58
C GLU A 81 1.35 14.20 -18.74
N PRO A 82 1.53 15.53 -18.67
CA PRO A 82 0.55 16.42 -18.06
C PRO A 82 -0.80 16.33 -18.80
N PRO A 83 -1.95 16.27 -18.10
CA PRO A 83 -2.13 16.62 -16.68
C PRO A 83 -2.05 15.41 -15.72
N HIS A 84 -1.28 14.38 -16.06
CA HIS A 84 -1.04 13.19 -15.22
C HIS A 84 -2.31 12.39 -14.89
N THR A 85 -3.27 12.36 -15.82
CA THR A 85 -4.57 11.69 -15.65
C THR A 85 -4.44 10.23 -15.25
N LYS A 86 -3.42 9.53 -15.77
CA LYS A 86 -3.15 8.12 -15.45
C LYS A 86 -2.50 7.90 -14.07
N LEU A 87 -1.94 8.95 -13.46
CA LEU A 87 -1.51 8.92 -12.07
C LEU A 87 -2.67 9.28 -11.14
N ILE A 88 -3.57 10.17 -11.56
CA ILE A 88 -4.79 10.46 -10.79
C ILE A 88 -5.68 9.22 -10.76
N LYS A 89 -6.05 8.71 -11.94
CA LYS A 89 -6.92 7.55 -12.12
C LYS A 89 -6.15 6.37 -12.73
N ILE A 90 -5.92 5.34 -11.92
CA ILE A 90 -5.25 4.11 -12.34
C ILE A 90 -6.19 3.29 -13.22
N ASP A 91 -5.70 2.96 -14.41
CA ASP A 91 -6.33 2.00 -15.31
C ASP A 91 -5.82 0.59 -15.00
N GLU A 92 -6.64 -0.18 -14.29
CA GLU A 92 -6.32 -1.56 -13.90
C GLU A 92 -6.21 -2.50 -15.11
N GLU A 93 -6.99 -2.27 -16.17
CA GLU A 93 -6.94 -3.09 -17.38
C GLU A 93 -5.62 -2.88 -18.13
N TRP A 94 -5.16 -1.62 -18.20
CA TRP A 94 -3.85 -1.29 -18.76
C TRP A 94 -2.71 -1.99 -18.00
N MET A 95 -2.78 -2.05 -16.67
CA MET A 95 -1.78 -2.76 -15.87
C MET A 95 -1.80 -4.28 -16.10
N LYS A 96 -2.97 -4.86 -16.34
CA LYS A 96 -3.17 -6.31 -16.47
C LYS A 96 -2.98 -6.84 -17.88
N ASN A 97 -3.06 -5.99 -18.91
CA ASN A 97 -2.85 -6.42 -20.29
C ASN A 97 -1.42 -6.98 -20.51
N SER A 98 -1.21 -7.70 -21.60
CA SER A 98 0.05 -8.42 -21.85
C SER A 98 1.29 -7.51 -21.80
N GLN A 99 1.20 -6.31 -22.37
CA GLN A 99 2.32 -5.35 -22.41
C GLN A 99 2.56 -4.70 -21.05
N GLY A 100 1.49 -4.24 -20.40
CA GLY A 100 1.53 -3.63 -19.07
C GLY A 100 2.08 -4.61 -18.03
N LYS A 101 1.59 -5.85 -18.03
CA LYS A 101 2.08 -6.91 -17.14
C LYS A 101 3.57 -7.16 -17.30
N LYS A 102 4.08 -7.18 -18.54
CA LYS A 102 5.52 -7.35 -18.81
C LYS A 102 6.32 -6.14 -18.31
N LYS A 103 5.92 -4.91 -18.67
CA LYS A 103 6.60 -3.68 -18.23
C LYS A 103 6.62 -3.54 -16.71
N TRP A 104 5.49 -3.75 -16.04
CA TRP A 104 5.40 -3.69 -14.60
C TRP A 104 6.26 -4.76 -13.93
N ARG A 105 6.32 -5.98 -14.48
CA ARG A 105 7.22 -7.01 -13.96
C ARG A 105 8.69 -6.59 -14.06
N GLU A 106 9.11 -6.07 -15.20
CA GLU A 106 10.48 -5.58 -15.41
C GLU A 106 10.81 -4.42 -14.47
N PHE A 107 9.87 -3.49 -14.26
CA PHE A 107 9.99 -2.42 -13.27
C PHE A 107 10.16 -2.97 -11.86
N CYS A 108 9.30 -3.90 -11.44
CA CYS A 108 9.34 -4.47 -10.09
C CYS A 108 10.66 -5.21 -9.81
N GLU A 109 11.13 -6.03 -10.75
CA GLU A 109 12.34 -6.84 -10.56
C GLU A 109 13.62 -5.99 -10.38
N ARG A 110 13.68 -4.75 -10.90
CA ARG A 110 14.82 -3.84 -10.65
C ARG A 110 15.01 -3.50 -9.17
N TYR A 111 13.95 -3.60 -8.36
CA TYR A 111 13.98 -3.26 -6.94
C TYR A 111 14.00 -4.48 -6.02
N LYS A 112 14.06 -5.70 -6.56
CA LYS A 112 13.98 -6.95 -5.80
C LYS A 112 14.98 -7.01 -4.64
N ASP A 113 16.23 -6.63 -4.88
CA ASP A 113 17.30 -6.68 -3.88
C ASP A 113 17.52 -5.34 -3.16
N ARG A 114 16.72 -4.33 -3.48
CA ARG A 114 16.92 -2.93 -3.04
C ARG A 114 15.79 -2.41 -2.18
N VAL A 115 14.58 -2.93 -2.39
CA VAL A 115 13.40 -2.64 -1.58
C VAL A 115 13.01 -3.89 -0.83
N LYS A 116 13.05 -3.80 0.49
CA LYS A 116 12.61 -4.91 1.36
C LYS A 116 11.13 -5.22 1.08
N ASP A 117 10.86 -6.49 0.82
CA ASP A 117 9.54 -7.02 0.51
C ASP A 117 8.90 -6.29 -0.69
N TYR A 118 9.67 -6.02 -1.75
CA TYR A 118 9.24 -5.27 -2.95
C TYR A 118 7.94 -5.79 -3.58
N ASN A 119 7.71 -7.10 -3.51
CA ASN A 119 6.55 -7.81 -4.06
C ASN A 119 5.42 -8.03 -3.04
N PHE A 120 5.55 -7.50 -1.83
CA PHE A 120 4.51 -7.59 -0.81
C PHE A 120 3.24 -6.86 -1.25
N GLY A 121 2.09 -7.38 -0.83
CA GLY A 121 0.80 -6.79 -1.17
C GLY A 121 0.54 -5.45 -0.50
N SER A 122 0.02 -4.49 -1.25
CA SER A 122 -0.35 -3.17 -0.75
C SER A 122 -1.65 -2.73 -1.42
N LEU A 123 -2.46 -1.99 -0.68
CA LEU A 123 -3.68 -1.39 -1.21
C LEU A 123 -3.36 0.02 -1.71
N ILE A 124 -3.80 0.32 -2.91
CA ILE A 124 -3.65 1.65 -3.50
C ILE A 124 -5.01 2.17 -3.95
N ARG A 125 -5.17 3.49 -3.87
CA ARG A 125 -6.36 4.17 -4.35
C ARG A 125 -6.36 4.25 -5.87
N THR A 126 -7.45 3.83 -6.52
CA THR A 126 -7.55 3.92 -7.98
C THR A 126 -7.67 5.37 -8.43
N ASP A 127 -8.40 6.20 -7.70
CA ASP A 127 -8.47 7.65 -7.79
C ASP A 127 -7.70 8.30 -6.62
N ALA A 128 -6.65 9.04 -6.94
CA ALA A 128 -5.80 9.76 -5.99
C ALA A 128 -6.56 10.85 -5.21
N GLU A 129 -7.68 11.33 -5.76
CA GLU A 129 -8.44 12.45 -5.24
C GLU A 129 -9.57 12.07 -4.27
N ASP A 130 -9.71 10.77 -3.98
CA ASP A 130 -10.78 10.21 -3.15
C ASP A 130 -10.22 9.31 -2.04
N GLU A 131 -11.04 8.94 -1.06
CA GLU A 131 -10.65 8.10 0.08
C GLU A 131 -10.49 6.62 -0.30
N TYR A 132 -9.85 5.83 0.58
CA TYR A 132 -9.87 4.38 0.42
C TYR A 132 -11.31 3.86 0.56
N GLY A 133 -11.81 3.21 -0.48
CA GLY A 133 -13.15 2.62 -0.49
C GLY A 133 -13.22 1.37 -1.34
N GLU A 134 -14.31 0.61 -1.24
CA GLU A 134 -14.51 -0.66 -1.96
C GLU A 134 -14.30 -0.52 -3.48
N ARG A 135 -14.76 0.59 -4.05
CA ARG A 135 -14.63 0.89 -5.50
C ARG A 135 -13.38 1.71 -5.85
N ASN A 136 -12.75 2.31 -4.85
CA ASN A 136 -11.58 3.17 -5.01
C ASN A 136 -10.29 2.49 -4.54
N THR A 137 -10.24 1.16 -4.49
CA THR A 137 -9.07 0.44 -3.96
C THR A 137 -8.78 -0.78 -4.79
N ILE A 138 -7.53 -0.94 -5.22
CA ILE A 138 -7.03 -2.16 -5.84
C ILE A 138 -5.80 -2.66 -5.12
N PHE A 139 -5.47 -3.91 -5.41
CA PHE A 139 -4.32 -4.59 -4.87
C PHE A 139 -3.12 -4.49 -5.82
N VAL A 140 -1.98 -4.02 -5.31
CA VAL A 140 -0.72 -3.88 -6.04
C VAL A 140 0.45 -4.38 -5.22
N THR A 141 1.62 -4.54 -5.84
CA THR A 141 2.86 -4.80 -5.09
C THR A 141 3.35 -3.52 -4.40
N ARG A 142 4.15 -3.67 -3.34
CA ARG A 142 4.75 -2.54 -2.61
C ARG A 142 5.52 -1.59 -3.53
N ILE A 143 6.27 -2.12 -4.49
CA ILE A 143 7.02 -1.27 -5.41
C ILE A 143 6.12 -0.52 -6.40
N GLN A 144 5.00 -1.12 -6.82
CA GLN A 144 3.98 -0.41 -7.60
C GLN A 144 3.35 0.70 -6.75
N PHE A 145 3.00 0.41 -5.49
CA PHE A 145 2.50 1.40 -4.54
C PHE A 145 3.47 2.57 -4.41
N TYR A 146 4.76 2.30 -4.19
CA TYR A 146 5.78 3.36 -4.12
C TYR A 146 5.84 4.16 -5.42
N GLY A 147 5.90 3.50 -6.58
CA GLY A 147 5.90 4.20 -7.87
C GLY A 147 4.77 5.23 -7.97
N PHE A 148 3.52 4.77 -7.82
CA PHE A 148 2.36 5.66 -7.93
C PHE A 148 2.30 6.72 -6.83
N GLU A 149 2.43 6.34 -5.55
CA GLU A 149 2.22 7.29 -4.45
C GLU A 149 3.37 8.29 -4.31
N ILE A 150 4.61 7.92 -4.62
CA ILE A 150 5.72 8.89 -4.69
C ILE A 150 5.43 9.91 -5.80
N ALA A 151 5.00 9.46 -6.98
CA ALA A 151 4.67 10.34 -8.08
C ALA A 151 3.50 11.28 -7.74
N ARG A 152 2.42 10.74 -7.17
CA ARG A 152 1.26 11.52 -6.71
C ARG A 152 1.65 12.56 -5.66
N ASN A 153 2.48 12.18 -4.70
CA ASN A 153 2.96 13.08 -3.65
C ASN A 153 3.80 14.22 -4.22
N ARG A 154 4.80 13.91 -5.06
CA ARG A 154 5.68 14.94 -5.67
C ARG A 154 4.93 15.90 -6.57
N LEU A 155 3.99 15.39 -7.36
CA LEU A 155 3.21 16.17 -8.31
C LEU A 155 2.00 16.87 -7.66
N GLY A 156 1.73 16.64 -6.36
CA GLY A 156 0.60 17.24 -5.65
C GLY A 156 -0.76 16.63 -5.98
N LEU A 157 -0.80 15.48 -6.63
CA LEU A 157 -2.04 14.80 -6.99
C LEU A 157 -2.75 14.22 -5.76
N ASN A 158 -2.06 14.14 -4.62
CA ASN A 158 -2.62 13.75 -3.32
C ASN A 158 -3.05 14.94 -2.45
N ASP A 159 -2.99 16.18 -2.93
CA ASP A 159 -3.36 17.36 -2.12
C ASP A 159 -4.84 17.28 -1.68
N LYS A 160 -5.74 16.81 -2.55
CA LYS A 160 -7.15 16.60 -2.17
C LYS A 160 -7.33 15.48 -1.15
N ALA A 161 -6.57 14.40 -1.27
CA ALA A 161 -6.57 13.32 -0.30
C ALA A 161 -6.09 13.76 1.09
N HIS A 162 -5.08 14.63 1.14
CA HIS A 162 -4.58 15.24 2.37
C HIS A 162 -5.69 15.99 3.12
N GLU A 163 -6.48 16.79 2.41
CA GLU A 163 -7.60 17.50 3.02
C GLU A 163 -8.73 16.56 3.46
N LEU A 164 -9.07 15.55 2.66
CA LEU A 164 -10.05 14.52 3.05
C LEU A 164 -9.63 13.78 4.33
N ALA A 165 -8.37 13.36 4.41
CA ALA A 165 -7.82 12.67 5.58
C ALA A 165 -7.88 13.56 6.84
N LYS A 166 -7.58 14.86 6.72
CA LYS A 166 -7.70 15.82 7.82
C LYS A 166 -9.14 16.01 8.27
N GLU A 167 -10.06 16.14 7.34
CA GLU A 167 -11.49 16.27 7.65
C GLU A 167 -12.02 15.02 8.38
N GLU A 168 -11.65 13.83 7.91
CA GLU A 168 -12.05 12.57 8.53
C GLU A 168 -11.52 12.46 9.95
N ALA A 169 -10.22 12.75 10.16
CA ALA A 169 -9.61 12.74 11.49
C ALA A 169 -10.28 13.73 12.44
N ALA A 170 -10.63 14.94 11.96
CA ALA A 170 -11.37 15.93 12.75
C ALA A 170 -12.78 15.44 13.14
N LYS A 171 -13.51 14.83 12.19
CA LYS A 171 -14.84 14.23 12.44
C LYS A 171 -14.74 13.09 13.45
N GLU A 172 -13.73 12.22 13.33
CA GLU A 172 -13.53 11.10 14.25
C GLU A 172 -13.20 11.58 15.66
N LYS A 173 -12.32 12.59 15.80
CA LYS A 173 -12.00 13.20 17.08
C LYS A 173 -13.23 13.82 17.75
N ALA A 174 -14.03 14.59 17.00
CA ALA A 174 -15.27 15.17 17.51
C ALA A 174 -16.28 14.09 17.97
N ARG A 175 -16.39 12.99 17.22
CA ARG A 175 -17.23 11.84 17.60
C ARG A 175 -16.76 11.18 18.89
N LYS A 176 -15.44 10.95 19.04
CA LYS A 176 -14.85 10.37 20.25
C LYS A 176 -15.10 11.26 21.47
N GLU A 177 -14.86 12.56 21.35
CA GLU A 177 -15.11 13.53 22.43
C GLU A 177 -16.60 13.58 22.84
N LYS A 178 -17.53 13.49 21.87
CA LYS A 178 -18.96 13.45 22.16
C LYS A 178 -19.33 12.20 22.94
N LEU A 179 -18.86 11.04 22.49
CA LEU A 179 -19.11 9.75 23.14
C LEU A 179 -18.53 9.70 24.57
N GLU A 180 -17.35 10.28 24.78
CA GLU A 180 -16.73 10.39 26.12
C GLU A 180 -17.54 11.28 27.05
N LYS A 181 -18.04 12.43 26.55
CA LYS A 181 -18.91 13.33 27.31
C LYS A 181 -20.24 12.66 27.69
N GLU A 182 -20.84 11.89 26.79
CA GLU A 182 -22.08 11.11 27.05
C GLU A 182 -21.85 10.06 28.14
N LYS A 183 -20.79 9.24 28.01
CA LYS A 183 -20.40 8.25 29.03
C LYS A 183 -20.12 8.87 30.39
N ALA A 184 -19.51 10.06 30.44
CA ALA A 184 -19.25 10.77 31.68
C ALA A 184 -20.54 11.29 32.36
N LYS A 185 -21.54 11.73 31.57
CA LYS A 185 -22.85 12.15 32.09
C LYS A 185 -23.65 10.97 32.66
N GLU A 186 -23.67 9.83 31.97
CA GLU A 186 -24.36 8.62 32.45
C GLU A 186 -23.78 8.09 33.78
N LYS A 187 -22.46 8.13 33.94
CA LYS A 187 -21.79 7.74 35.19
C LYS A 187 -22.11 8.69 36.35
N LYS A 188 -22.37 9.97 36.08
CA LYS A 188 -22.77 10.96 37.11
C LYS A 188 -24.25 10.86 37.49
N GLY A 189 -25.13 10.46 36.58
CA GLY A 189 -26.56 10.28 36.86
C GLY A 189 -26.94 8.97 37.57
N LYS A 190 -26.01 8.02 37.69
CA LYS A 190 -26.19 6.74 38.41
C LYS A 190 -25.60 6.76 39.84
N ARG A 191 -25.08 7.90 40.29
CA ARG A 191 -24.60 8.15 41.66
C ARG A 191 -25.54 9.12 42.35
#